data_AF-A0A6J8ECQ7-F1
#
_entry.id   AF-A0A6J8ECQ7-F1
#
_cell.length_a   1.000
_cell.length_b   1.000
_cell.length_c   1.000
_cell.angle_alpha   90.00
_cell.angle_beta   90.00
_cell.angle_gamma   90.00
#
_symmetry.space_group_name_H-M   'P 1'
#
loop_
_entity.id
_entity.type
_entity.pdbx_description
1 polymer ?
#
loop_
_entity_poly.entity_id
_entity_poly.type
_entity_poly.pdbx_seq_one_letter_code
_entity_poly.pdbx_strand_id
1 'polypeptide(L)'
;MHPFRQKSFYEPTPACFEVENYLDLTTFELSNLDLQNNNFTKEQQLGLRSLRNMHDIVFSKSDKGGAIVISKKTHYKEGLRHYAVKDDYPIKLPSCETTKLIEATVLKSNYFEFNDRYFVQKIGASMGSKYSPEICDIRAFEVINEIIEKKGEAIRHHRNNSSTQNLKDTVCKFKGHLKHMGYKEHKIYCNCESALNIERSELLRFKQEPDKQIPLVFVTKYHFLLGNINKSLRKHYKKLLRYAKCRGLFPNPPMVALRNLKEILTSSVVKP
;
A
#
# COMPACT_ATOMS: atom_id res chain seq x y z
N MET A 1 -13.89 21.20 42.09
CA MET A 1 -15.00 21.17 41.11
C MET A 1 -14.40 20.90 39.73
N HIS A 2 -14.70 19.76 39.11
CA HIS A 2 -14.30 19.50 37.72
C HIS A 2 -15.40 20.09 36.80
N PRO A 3 -15.07 20.96 35.83
CA PRO A 3 -16.06 21.73 35.04
C PRO A 3 -16.67 20.91 33.90
N PHE A 4 -17.07 19.67 34.17
CA PHE A 4 -17.65 18.80 33.15
C PHE A 4 -19.18 18.93 33.12
N ARG A 5 -19.64 19.58 32.04
CA ARG A 5 -20.97 19.61 31.38
C ARG A 5 -22.21 19.30 32.24
N GLN A 6 -23.17 20.23 32.22
CA GLN A 6 -24.56 19.96 32.60
C GLN A 6 -25.09 18.73 31.87
N LYS A 7 -25.73 17.82 32.61
CA LYS A 7 -26.43 16.65 32.05
C LYS A 7 -27.54 17.14 31.13
N SER A 8 -27.61 16.61 29.90
CA SER A 8 -28.74 16.91 29.01
C SER A 8 -30.01 16.22 29.51
N PHE A 9 -31.12 16.95 29.56
CA PHE A 9 -32.46 16.40 29.79
C PHE A 9 -33.09 15.81 28.51
N TYR A 10 -32.26 15.41 27.55
CA TYR A 10 -32.72 14.86 26.29
C TYR A 10 -33.22 13.43 26.51
N GLU A 11 -34.52 13.22 26.28
CA GLU A 11 -35.12 11.89 26.20
C GLU A 11 -35.09 11.43 24.73
N PRO A 12 -34.34 10.38 24.40
CA PRO A 12 -34.29 9.88 23.03
C PRO A 12 -35.66 9.30 22.65
N THR A 13 -36.12 9.66 21.46
CA THR A 13 -37.28 9.01 20.84
C THR A 13 -37.01 7.53 20.60
N PRO A 14 -38.03 6.65 20.64
CA PRO A 14 -37.88 5.23 20.32
C PRO A 14 -37.19 5.01 18.97
N ALA A 15 -36.37 3.95 18.90
CA ALA A 15 -35.65 3.59 17.68
C ALA A 15 -36.62 3.36 16.51
N CYS A 16 -36.14 3.63 15.29
CA CYS A 16 -36.93 3.45 14.06
C CYS A 16 -37.33 1.97 13.92
N PHE A 17 -38.63 1.68 13.93
CA PHE A 17 -39.16 0.31 13.85
C PHE A 17 -38.59 -0.48 12.67
N GLU A 18 -38.39 0.16 11.53
CA GLU A 18 -37.84 -0.47 10.32
C GLU A 18 -36.38 -0.86 10.46
N VAL A 19 -35.61 -0.10 11.24
CA VAL A 19 -34.22 -0.43 11.58
C VAL A 19 -34.20 -1.60 12.55
N GLU A 20 -35.05 -1.57 13.58
CA GLU A 20 -35.18 -2.69 14.53
C GLU A 20 -35.62 -3.98 13.83
N ASN A 21 -36.65 -3.93 12.98
CA ASN A 21 -37.09 -5.08 12.19
C ASN A 21 -36.00 -5.61 11.24
N TYR A 22 -35.17 -4.72 10.66
CA TYR A 22 -34.01 -5.14 9.89
C TYR A 22 -32.97 -5.85 10.76
N LEU A 23 -32.71 -5.35 11.97
CA LEU A 23 -31.81 -5.99 12.94
C LEU A 23 -32.37 -7.34 13.41
N ASP A 24 -33.66 -7.44 13.71
CA ASP A 24 -34.32 -8.68 14.12
C ASP A 24 -34.25 -9.76 13.04
N LEU A 25 -34.57 -9.40 11.78
CA LEU A 25 -34.51 -10.34 10.66
C LEU A 25 -33.08 -10.80 10.36
N THR A 26 -32.10 -9.90 10.49
CA THR A 26 -30.69 -10.24 10.26
C THR A 26 -30.13 -11.07 11.41
N THR A 27 -30.41 -10.72 12.66
CA THR A 27 -29.98 -11.47 13.84
C THR A 27 -30.60 -12.87 13.89
N PHE A 28 -31.88 -13.01 13.53
CA PHE A 28 -32.55 -14.31 13.42
C PHE A 28 -31.93 -15.21 12.34
N GLU A 29 -31.60 -14.67 11.16
CA GLU A 29 -30.89 -15.47 10.14
C GLU A 29 -29.46 -15.83 10.60
N LEU A 30 -28.79 -14.95 11.35
CA LEU A 30 -27.44 -15.22 11.90
C LEU A 30 -27.44 -16.24 13.04
N SER A 31 -28.45 -16.23 13.92
CA SER A 31 -28.57 -17.18 15.03
C SER A 31 -28.80 -18.62 14.56
N ASN A 32 -29.36 -18.78 13.35
CA ASN A 32 -29.57 -20.07 12.71
C ASN A 32 -28.31 -20.64 12.02
N LEU A 33 -27.17 -19.92 12.07
CA LEU A 33 -25.90 -20.42 11.56
C LEU A 33 -25.22 -21.29 12.63
N ASP A 34 -24.86 -22.52 12.27
CA ASP A 34 -24.21 -23.47 13.18
C ASP A 34 -22.71 -23.15 13.40
N LEU A 35 -22.42 -22.24 14.32
CA LEU A 35 -21.07 -21.74 14.64
C LEU A 35 -20.09 -22.81 15.20
N GLN A 36 -20.49 -24.08 15.31
CA GLN A 36 -19.69 -25.16 15.91
C GLN A 36 -18.45 -25.58 15.11
N ASN A 37 -18.34 -25.17 13.84
CA ASN A 37 -17.24 -25.59 12.98
C ASN A 37 -16.19 -24.47 12.83
N ASN A 38 -14.91 -24.85 12.90
CA ASN A 38 -13.83 -23.89 12.73
C ASN A 38 -13.79 -23.29 11.31
N ASN A 39 -13.40 -22.04 11.23
CA ASN A 39 -13.42 -21.18 10.02
C ASN A 39 -12.42 -21.55 8.93
N PHE A 40 -11.62 -22.57 9.17
CA PHE A 40 -10.59 -23.05 8.27
C PHE A 40 -10.82 -24.55 8.12
N THR A 41 -10.67 -25.06 6.91
CA THR A 41 -10.62 -26.52 6.74
C THR A 41 -9.50 -27.10 7.59
N LYS A 42 -9.57 -28.40 7.95
CA LYS A 42 -8.48 -29.05 8.71
C LYS A 42 -7.13 -28.84 8.01
N GLU A 43 -7.09 -28.90 6.68
CA GLU A 43 -5.91 -28.61 5.87
C GLU A 43 -5.41 -27.18 6.01
N GLN A 44 -6.30 -26.18 5.96
CA GLN A 44 -5.91 -24.77 6.14
C GLN A 44 -5.42 -24.49 7.56
N GLN A 45 -6.00 -25.12 8.57
CA GLN A 45 -5.52 -25.01 9.96
C GLN A 45 -4.14 -25.63 10.12
N LEU A 46 -3.93 -26.80 9.52
CA LEU A 46 -2.62 -27.47 9.49
C LEU A 46 -1.61 -26.62 8.73
N GLY A 47 -2.00 -26.02 7.60
CA GLY A 47 -1.18 -25.10 6.82
C GLY A 47 -0.80 -23.84 7.61
N LEU A 48 -1.75 -23.19 8.27
CA LEU A 48 -1.49 -22.03 9.13
C LEU A 48 -0.64 -22.37 10.35
N ARG A 49 -0.85 -23.53 10.98
CA ARG A 49 0.01 -24.03 12.07
C ARG A 49 1.43 -24.30 11.56
N SER A 50 1.56 -24.92 10.39
CA SER A 50 2.85 -25.20 9.76
C SER A 50 3.59 -23.90 9.42
N LEU A 51 2.91 -22.94 8.77
CA LEU A 51 3.45 -21.62 8.43
C LEU A 51 3.83 -20.81 9.68
N ARG A 52 3.05 -20.88 10.76
CA ARG A 52 3.37 -20.23 12.03
C ARG A 52 4.59 -20.85 12.72
N ASN A 53 4.78 -22.15 12.55
CA ASN A 53 5.91 -22.89 13.10
C ASN A 53 7.13 -22.94 12.17
N MET A 54 7.07 -22.32 10.98
CA MET A 54 8.23 -22.18 10.09
C MET A 54 9.13 -21.06 10.59
N HIS A 55 10.31 -21.42 11.10
CA HIS A 55 11.26 -20.47 11.70
C HIS A 55 12.14 -19.76 10.66
N ASP A 56 12.10 -20.22 9.40
CA ASP A 56 12.96 -19.77 8.31
C ASP A 56 12.33 -18.65 7.47
N ILE A 57 11.05 -18.34 7.68
CA ILE A 57 10.29 -17.39 6.86
C ILE A 57 9.70 -16.30 7.76
N VAL A 58 9.75 -15.06 7.28
CA VAL A 58 9.23 -13.85 7.92
C VAL A 58 8.15 -13.27 7.03
N PHE A 59 7.00 -12.97 7.63
CA PHE A 59 5.89 -12.26 6.98
C PHE A 59 5.88 -10.81 7.46
N SER A 60 6.04 -9.85 6.56
CA SER A 60 6.00 -8.41 6.89
C SER A 60 5.01 -7.66 6.00
N LYS A 61 4.56 -6.49 6.47
CA LYS A 61 3.73 -5.60 5.66
C LYS A 61 4.60 -4.96 4.58
N SER A 62 4.14 -4.94 3.34
CA SER A 62 4.75 -4.13 2.28
C SER A 62 4.65 -2.64 2.62
N ASP A 63 5.68 -1.87 2.29
CA ASP A 63 5.71 -0.41 2.42
C ASP A 63 4.72 0.27 1.45
N LYS A 64 4.51 -0.32 0.27
CA LYS A 64 3.58 0.18 -0.75
C LYS A 64 2.54 -0.87 -1.13
N GLY A 65 1.27 -0.48 -1.03
CA GLY A 65 0.12 -1.30 -1.44
C GLY A 65 -0.26 -2.44 -0.48
N GLY A 66 -1.42 -3.04 -0.74
CA GLY A 66 -2.07 -4.05 0.11
C GLY A 66 -1.32 -5.39 0.27
N ALA A 67 -0.13 -5.57 -0.32
CA ALA A 67 0.60 -6.84 -0.35
C ALA A 67 1.25 -7.24 0.99
N ILE A 68 1.61 -8.53 1.11
CA ILE A 68 2.43 -9.12 2.18
C ILE A 68 3.78 -9.48 1.56
N VAL A 69 4.87 -9.13 2.24
CA VAL A 69 6.21 -9.56 1.84
C VAL A 69 6.53 -10.85 2.59
N ILE A 70 6.93 -11.88 1.84
CA ILE A 70 7.38 -13.16 2.36
C ILE A 70 8.88 -13.23 2.12
N SER A 71 9.67 -13.27 3.18
CA SER A 71 11.13 -13.28 3.08
C SER A 71 11.72 -14.39 3.93
N LYS A 72 12.80 -15.02 3.44
CA LYS A 72 13.60 -15.89 4.31
C LYS A 72 14.20 -15.04 5.45
N LYS A 73 14.24 -15.59 6.66
CA LYS A 73 14.76 -14.93 7.86
C LYS A 73 16.23 -14.55 7.72
N THR A 74 17.00 -15.30 6.93
CA THR A 74 18.38 -14.99 6.55
C THR A 74 18.47 -13.68 5.77
N HIS A 75 17.72 -13.57 4.67
CA HIS A 75 17.65 -12.35 3.85
C HIS A 75 17.08 -11.16 4.61
N TYR A 76 16.10 -11.36 5.50
CA TYR A 76 15.56 -10.28 6.33
C TYR A 76 16.59 -9.74 7.33
N LYS A 77 17.37 -10.62 7.98
CA LYS A 77 18.48 -10.21 8.86
C LYS A 77 19.60 -9.51 8.10
N GLU A 78 19.91 -9.97 6.90
CA GLU A 78 20.90 -9.34 6.02
C GLU A 78 20.44 -7.95 5.55
N GLY A 79 19.18 -7.82 5.12
CA GLY A 79 18.57 -6.52 4.81
C GLY A 79 18.57 -5.56 6.00
N LEU A 80 18.28 -6.03 7.22
CA LEU A 80 18.38 -5.22 8.44
C LEU A 80 19.82 -4.82 8.78
N ARG A 81 20.80 -5.70 8.56
CA ARG A 81 22.22 -5.35 8.70
C ARG A 81 22.62 -4.28 7.70
N HIS A 82 22.21 -4.39 6.44
CA HIS A 82 22.42 -3.36 5.42
C HIS A 82 21.73 -2.04 5.77
N TYR A 83 20.56 -2.07 6.42
CA TYR A 83 19.83 -0.86 6.84
C TYR A 83 20.42 -0.20 8.10
N ALA A 84 21.01 -0.99 9.01
CA ALA A 84 21.60 -0.51 10.26
C ALA A 84 23.01 0.05 10.08
N VAL A 85 23.73 -0.35 9.03
CA VAL A 85 24.98 0.29 8.61
C VAL A 85 24.61 1.54 7.81
N LYS A 86 24.45 2.66 8.52
CA LYS A 86 24.05 3.94 7.92
C LYS A 86 25.19 4.66 7.19
N ASP A 87 26.42 4.17 7.26
CA ASP A 87 27.61 4.94 6.84
C ASP A 87 28.65 4.17 6.00
N ASP A 88 28.33 3.00 5.45
CA ASP A 88 29.19 2.41 4.42
C ASP A 88 28.37 1.46 3.56
N TYR A 89 28.13 1.82 2.30
CA TYR A 89 27.79 0.87 1.25
C TYR A 89 29.12 0.34 0.71
N PRO A 90 29.66 -0.82 1.13
CA PRO A 90 30.90 -1.33 0.59
C PRO A 90 30.60 -2.24 -0.61
N ILE A 91 29.48 -2.04 -1.32
CA ILE A 91 29.43 -2.49 -2.70
C ILE A 91 30.22 -1.44 -3.46
N LYS A 92 31.54 -1.66 -3.57
CA LYS A 92 32.31 -1.03 -4.64
C LYS A 92 31.57 -1.43 -5.91
N LEU A 93 30.80 -0.49 -6.46
CA LEU A 93 30.23 -0.61 -7.80
C LEU A 93 31.37 -1.13 -8.68
N PRO A 94 31.16 -2.27 -9.36
CA PRO A 94 32.16 -2.75 -10.31
C PRO A 94 32.53 -1.59 -11.22
N SER A 95 33.80 -1.48 -11.63
CA SER A 95 34.24 -0.40 -12.51
C SER A 95 33.25 -0.24 -13.67
N CYS A 96 33.12 0.97 -14.22
CA CYS A 96 32.08 1.26 -15.22
C CYS A 96 32.08 0.25 -16.38
N GLU A 97 33.22 -0.37 -16.66
CA GLU A 97 33.43 -1.38 -17.70
C GLU A 97 32.84 -2.74 -17.31
N THR A 98 33.10 -3.24 -16.09
CA THR A 98 32.47 -4.47 -15.57
C THR A 98 30.95 -4.35 -15.47
N THR A 99 30.45 -3.19 -15.02
CA THR A 99 29.01 -2.95 -14.93
C THR A 99 28.37 -2.91 -16.31
N LYS A 100 29.00 -2.25 -17.30
CA LYS A 100 28.55 -2.26 -18.71
C LYS A 100 28.60 -3.65 -19.33
N LEU A 101 29.60 -4.46 -18.99
CA LEU A 101 29.74 -5.81 -19.51
C LEU A 101 28.61 -6.71 -18.98
N ILE A 102 28.36 -6.67 -17.66
CA ILE A 102 27.28 -7.44 -17.01
C ILE A 102 25.92 -6.96 -17.51
N GLU A 103 25.69 -5.65 -17.62
CA GLU A 103 24.48 -5.09 -18.19
C GLU A 103 24.27 -5.55 -19.64
N ALA A 104 25.32 -5.50 -20.47
CA ALA A 104 25.26 -5.96 -21.85
C ALA A 104 25.00 -7.47 -21.94
N THR A 105 25.57 -8.29 -21.06
CA THR A 105 25.30 -9.74 -21.06
C THR A 105 23.89 -10.05 -20.59
N VAL A 106 23.44 -9.45 -19.48
CA VAL A 106 22.12 -9.70 -18.87
C VAL A 106 20.97 -9.13 -19.72
N LEU A 107 21.16 -7.99 -20.39
CA LEU A 107 20.10 -7.33 -21.16
C LEU A 107 20.16 -7.64 -22.66
N LYS A 108 21.34 -7.90 -23.25
CA LYS A 108 21.48 -8.13 -24.71
C LYS A 108 21.73 -9.58 -25.07
N SER A 109 22.43 -10.33 -24.22
CA SER A 109 22.77 -11.74 -24.45
C SER A 109 21.94 -12.66 -23.55
N ASN A 110 20.65 -12.36 -23.47
CA ASN A 110 19.74 -13.00 -22.52
C ASN A 110 19.03 -14.21 -23.15
N TYR A 111 19.67 -15.36 -23.08
CA TYR A 111 19.14 -16.63 -23.59
C TYR A 111 18.54 -17.46 -22.45
N PHE A 112 17.43 -18.15 -22.71
CA PHE A 112 16.89 -19.16 -21.81
C PHE A 112 16.39 -20.38 -22.58
N GLU A 113 16.40 -21.53 -21.92
CA GLU A 113 15.93 -22.79 -22.47
C GLU A 113 14.50 -23.08 -21.99
N PHE A 114 13.63 -23.48 -22.91
CA PHE A 114 12.27 -23.91 -22.61
C PHE A 114 11.83 -24.98 -23.61
N ASN A 115 11.39 -26.14 -23.12
CA ASN A 115 11.02 -27.30 -23.95
C ASN A 115 12.10 -27.67 -24.99
N ASP A 116 13.35 -27.84 -24.54
CA ASP A 116 14.52 -28.20 -25.37
C ASP A 116 14.80 -27.23 -26.54
N ARG A 117 14.35 -25.97 -26.41
CA ARG A 117 14.58 -24.90 -27.38
C ARG A 117 15.12 -23.66 -26.68
N TYR A 118 16.06 -22.98 -27.34
CA TYR A 118 16.66 -21.74 -26.86
C TYR A 118 15.90 -20.52 -27.38
N PHE A 119 15.63 -19.57 -26.49
CA PHE A 119 14.94 -18.32 -26.77
C PHE A 119 15.78 -17.12 -26.32
N VAL A 120 15.72 -16.02 -27.08
CA VAL A 120 16.31 -14.73 -26.69
C VAL A 120 15.24 -13.81 -26.16
N GLN A 121 15.42 -13.33 -24.94
CA GLN A 121 14.57 -12.29 -24.38
C GLN A 121 14.98 -10.93 -24.96
N LYS A 122 14.10 -10.33 -25.78
CA LYS A 122 14.37 -9.04 -26.44
C LYS A 122 14.23 -7.83 -25.50
N ILE A 123 13.50 -7.98 -24.40
CA ILE A 123 13.14 -6.89 -23.49
C ILE A 123 13.22 -7.39 -22.04
N GLY A 124 14.00 -6.68 -21.21
CA GLY A 124 14.13 -6.94 -19.78
C GLY A 124 15.20 -7.97 -19.43
N ALA A 125 15.41 -8.15 -18.13
CA ALA A 125 16.34 -9.14 -17.57
C ALA A 125 15.63 -10.49 -17.35
N SER A 126 16.35 -11.61 -17.47
CA SER A 126 15.77 -12.94 -17.23
C SER A 126 15.60 -13.19 -15.74
N MET A 127 14.47 -13.79 -15.39
CA MET A 127 14.06 -14.06 -14.00
C MET A 127 14.91 -15.12 -13.27
N GLY A 128 15.98 -15.65 -13.90
CA GLY A 128 16.86 -16.69 -13.32
C GLY A 128 18.35 -16.32 -13.26
N SER A 129 18.76 -15.18 -13.84
CA SER A 129 20.16 -14.76 -13.77
C SER A 129 20.50 -14.18 -12.39
N LYS A 130 21.65 -14.60 -11.86
CA LYS A 130 22.18 -14.15 -10.55
C LYS A 130 22.33 -12.64 -10.47
N TYR A 131 22.56 -11.96 -11.60
CA TYR A 131 22.83 -10.52 -11.67
C TYR A 131 21.61 -9.70 -12.11
N SER A 132 20.48 -10.35 -12.41
CA SER A 132 19.26 -9.64 -12.84
C SER A 132 18.71 -8.69 -11.78
N PRO A 133 18.63 -9.05 -10.47
CA PRO A 133 18.16 -8.14 -9.44
C PRO A 133 19.01 -6.87 -9.31
N GLU A 134 20.34 -7.02 -9.30
CA GLU A 134 21.28 -5.91 -9.13
C GLU A 134 21.25 -4.95 -10.33
N ILE A 135 21.18 -5.48 -11.56
CA ILE A 135 21.03 -4.64 -12.76
C ILE A 135 19.67 -3.93 -12.78
N CYS A 136 18.61 -4.60 -12.36
CA CYS A 136 17.29 -3.97 -12.22
C CYS A 136 17.31 -2.84 -11.18
N ASP A 137 17.97 -3.02 -10.04
CA ASP A 137 18.09 -2.00 -9.00
C ASP A 137 18.92 -0.80 -9.48
N ILE A 138 20.04 -1.03 -10.17
CA ILE A 138 20.84 0.04 -10.77
C ILE A 138 20.01 0.82 -11.79
N ARG A 139 19.30 0.13 -12.68
CA ARG A 139 18.49 0.78 -13.72
C ARG A 139 17.28 1.51 -13.13
N ALA A 140 16.63 0.92 -12.12
CA ALA A 140 15.54 1.57 -11.39
C ALA A 140 16.06 2.82 -10.66
N PHE A 141 17.23 2.76 -10.03
CA PHE A 141 17.87 3.90 -9.40
C PHE A 141 18.17 5.03 -10.41
N GLU A 142 18.71 4.72 -11.58
CA GLU A 142 18.94 5.70 -12.66
C GLU A 142 17.64 6.38 -13.10
N VAL A 143 16.59 5.59 -13.33
CA VAL A 143 15.28 6.07 -13.79
C VAL A 143 14.56 6.87 -12.69
N ILE A 144 14.64 6.44 -11.44
CA ILE A 144 14.06 7.15 -10.28
C ILE A 144 14.79 8.47 -10.05
N ASN A 145 16.12 8.50 -10.17
CA ASN A 145 16.91 9.73 -10.13
C ASN A 145 16.59 10.67 -11.30
N GLU A 146 16.26 10.10 -12.45
CA GLU A 146 15.83 10.86 -13.62
C GLU A 146 14.42 11.46 -13.45
N ILE A 147 13.50 10.75 -12.78
CA ILE A 147 12.08 11.07 -12.78
C ILE A 147 11.58 11.75 -11.48
N ILE A 148 12.00 11.31 -10.29
CA ILE A 148 11.14 11.44 -9.09
C ILE A 148 11.61 12.49 -8.08
N GLU A 149 12.89 12.53 -7.71
CA GLU A 149 13.20 13.24 -6.45
C GLU A 149 13.23 14.77 -6.55
N LYS A 150 13.59 15.35 -7.70
CA LYS A 150 13.96 16.77 -7.73
C LYS A 150 12.85 17.70 -8.18
N LYS A 151 11.91 17.20 -9.01
CA LYS A 151 10.70 17.95 -9.38
C LYS A 151 9.73 18.06 -8.19
N GLY A 152 9.54 16.98 -7.43
CA GLY A 152 8.67 16.97 -6.25
C GLY A 152 9.13 17.95 -5.16
N GLU A 153 10.43 18.00 -4.87
CA GLU A 153 10.99 18.96 -3.92
C GLU A 153 10.94 20.41 -4.43
N ALA A 154 11.21 20.65 -5.72
CA ALA A 154 11.02 21.98 -6.32
C ALA A 154 9.55 22.45 -6.23
N ILE A 155 8.58 21.55 -6.47
CA ILE A 155 7.15 21.82 -6.28
C ILE A 155 6.84 22.14 -4.82
N ARG A 156 7.43 21.44 -3.86
CA ARG A 156 7.26 21.72 -2.42
C ARG A 156 7.81 23.10 -2.05
N HIS A 157 9.01 23.46 -2.53
CA HIS A 157 9.57 24.79 -2.33
C HIS A 157 8.67 25.89 -2.93
N HIS A 158 8.10 25.65 -4.12
CA HIS A 158 7.15 26.56 -4.76
C HIS A 158 5.85 26.69 -3.95
N ARG A 159 5.28 25.57 -3.50
CA ARG A 159 4.04 25.54 -2.71
C ARG A 159 4.20 26.15 -1.31
N ASN A 160 5.37 26.10 -0.70
CA ASN A 160 5.57 26.59 0.68
C ASN A 160 6.05 28.06 0.75
N ASN A 161 6.54 28.66 -0.34
CA ASN A 161 7.03 30.04 -0.35
C ASN A 161 6.01 31.03 -0.95
N SER A 162 5.53 31.97 -0.13
CA SER A 162 4.60 33.03 -0.57
C SER A 162 5.32 34.22 -1.23
N SER A 163 6.61 34.43 -0.96
CA SER A 163 7.41 35.50 -1.56
C SER A 163 8.23 34.98 -2.74
N THR A 164 8.12 35.64 -3.88
CA THR A 164 8.87 35.33 -5.10
C THR A 164 10.39 35.40 -4.88
N GLN A 165 10.86 36.31 -4.03
CA GLN A 165 12.29 36.44 -3.73
C GLN A 165 12.80 35.25 -2.92
N ASN A 166 12.09 34.88 -1.85
CA ASN A 166 12.45 33.73 -1.02
C ASN A 166 12.39 32.42 -1.81
N LEU A 167 11.44 32.30 -2.74
CA LEU A 167 11.35 31.16 -3.65
C LEU A 167 12.59 31.07 -4.55
N LYS A 168 12.98 32.17 -5.19
CA LYS A 168 14.18 32.23 -6.04
C LYS A 168 15.43 31.82 -5.26
N ASP A 169 15.60 32.35 -4.05
CA ASP A 169 16.76 32.04 -3.21
C ASP A 169 16.79 30.57 -2.76
N THR A 170 15.62 30.03 -2.37
CA THR A 170 15.49 28.63 -1.97
C THR A 170 15.78 27.68 -3.13
N VAL A 171 15.22 27.97 -4.32
CA VAL A 171 15.45 27.17 -5.52
C VAL A 171 16.90 27.31 -6.00
N CYS A 172 17.52 28.47 -5.87
CA CYS A 172 18.93 28.66 -6.18
C CYS A 172 19.83 27.80 -5.29
N LYS A 173 19.60 27.82 -3.96
CA LYS A 173 20.30 26.93 -3.01
C LYS A 173 20.08 25.46 -3.33
N PHE A 174 18.84 25.08 -3.68
CA PHE A 174 18.50 23.72 -4.08
C PHE A 174 19.24 23.31 -5.38
N LYS A 175 19.23 24.15 -6.42
CA LYS A 175 19.98 23.93 -7.68
C LYS A 175 21.48 23.75 -7.39
N GLY A 176 22.06 24.58 -6.52
CA GLY A 176 23.46 24.50 -6.11
C GLY A 176 23.80 23.20 -5.38
N HIS A 177 22.93 22.75 -4.47
CA HIS A 177 23.08 21.47 -3.78
C HIS A 177 23.06 20.29 -4.76
N LEU A 178 22.17 20.32 -5.76
CA LEU A 178 22.11 19.28 -6.80
C LEU A 178 23.34 19.29 -7.71
N LYS A 179 23.86 20.48 -8.04
CA LYS A 179 25.10 20.58 -8.82
C LYS A 179 26.28 19.99 -8.06
N HIS A 180 26.39 20.26 -6.75
CA HIS A 180 27.43 19.70 -5.89
C HIS A 180 27.36 18.17 -5.78
N MET A 181 26.15 17.60 -5.76
CA MET A 181 25.92 16.14 -5.74
C MET A 181 26.18 15.45 -7.09
N GLY A 182 26.59 16.19 -8.13
CA GLY A 182 26.95 15.62 -9.43
C GLY A 182 25.78 15.38 -10.39
N TYR A 183 24.60 15.96 -10.13
CA TYR A 183 23.48 15.85 -11.06
C TYR A 183 23.71 16.70 -12.33
N LYS A 184 23.22 16.20 -13.48
CA LYS A 184 23.38 16.89 -14.77
C LYS A 184 22.67 18.24 -14.78
N GLU A 185 23.43 19.30 -15.07
CA GLU A 185 22.99 20.69 -15.00
C GLU A 185 21.70 20.95 -15.79
N HIS A 186 21.65 20.54 -17.05
CA HIS A 186 20.44 20.65 -17.89
C HIS A 186 19.19 20.06 -17.22
N LYS A 187 19.29 18.87 -16.61
CA LYS A 187 18.14 18.20 -15.97
C LYS A 187 17.69 18.93 -14.70
N ILE A 188 18.63 19.47 -13.93
CA ILE A 188 18.32 20.30 -12.75
C ILE A 188 17.49 21.51 -13.18
N TYR A 189 17.96 22.23 -14.21
CA TYR A 189 17.25 23.40 -14.71
C TYR A 189 15.88 23.03 -15.27
N CYS A 190 15.79 22.06 -16.19
CA CYS A 190 14.50 21.65 -16.76
C CYS A 190 13.46 21.24 -15.70
N ASN A 191 13.86 20.48 -14.68
CA ASN A 191 12.94 20.03 -13.63
C ASN A 191 12.50 21.18 -12.71
N CYS A 192 13.41 22.07 -12.33
CA CYS A 192 13.09 23.23 -11.51
C CYS A 192 12.22 24.23 -12.28
N GLU A 193 12.54 24.54 -13.53
CA GLU A 193 11.70 25.41 -14.37
C GLU A 193 10.31 24.81 -14.57
N SER A 194 10.22 23.51 -14.85
CA SER A 194 8.93 22.81 -14.96
C SER A 194 8.10 22.86 -13.67
N ALA A 195 8.73 22.89 -12.50
CA ALA A 195 8.05 23.03 -11.21
C ALA A 195 7.63 24.48 -10.91
N LEU A 196 8.42 25.46 -11.37
CA LEU A 196 8.14 26.88 -11.23
C LEU A 196 7.04 27.36 -12.20
N ASN A 197 6.90 26.70 -13.35
CA ASN A 197 5.85 26.99 -14.33
C ASN A 197 4.43 26.60 -13.87
N ILE A 198 4.30 25.77 -12.84
CA ILE A 198 2.99 25.41 -12.27
C ILE A 198 2.51 26.55 -11.40
N GLU A 199 1.30 27.06 -11.63
CA GLU A 199 0.77 28.16 -10.83
C GLU A 199 0.65 27.76 -9.36
N ARG A 200 1.09 28.62 -8.42
CA ARG A 200 0.98 28.35 -6.99
C ARG A 200 -0.46 28.06 -6.55
N SER A 201 -1.45 28.71 -7.18
CA SER A 201 -2.86 28.46 -6.88
C SER A 201 -3.25 27.01 -7.19
N GLU A 202 -2.73 26.44 -8.28
CA GLU A 202 -2.93 25.03 -8.65
C GLU A 202 -2.28 24.08 -7.63
N LEU A 203 -1.05 24.39 -7.18
CA LEU A 203 -0.33 23.60 -6.17
C LEU A 203 -0.99 23.58 -4.78
N LEU A 204 -1.80 24.60 -4.49
CA LEU A 204 -2.55 24.74 -3.24
C LEU A 204 -3.97 24.15 -3.34
N ARG A 205 -4.44 23.77 -4.54
CA ARG A 205 -5.74 23.11 -4.68
C ARG A 205 -5.68 21.77 -3.98
N PHE A 206 -6.55 21.60 -2.99
CA PHE A 206 -6.87 20.28 -2.49
C PHE A 206 -7.51 19.50 -3.63
N LYS A 207 -6.85 18.41 -4.04
CA LYS A 207 -7.48 17.43 -4.91
C LYS A 207 -8.60 16.80 -4.08
N GLN A 208 -9.83 17.27 -4.28
CA GLN A 208 -11.00 16.56 -3.77
C GLN A 208 -10.96 15.19 -4.43
N GLU A 209 -10.65 14.16 -3.65
CA GLU A 209 -11.03 12.81 -4.02
C GLU A 209 -12.55 12.88 -4.29
N PRO A 210 -13.03 12.26 -5.38
CA PRO A 210 -14.48 12.19 -5.60
C PRO A 210 -15.11 11.67 -4.30
N ASP A 211 -16.24 12.25 -3.92
CA ASP A 211 -16.97 11.88 -2.70
C ASP A 211 -17.45 10.44 -2.86
N LYS A 212 -16.55 9.50 -2.56
CA LYS A 212 -16.80 8.08 -2.64
C LYS A 212 -17.73 7.81 -1.47
N GLN A 213 -19.01 7.60 -1.74
CA GLN A 213 -19.92 7.05 -0.74
C GLN A 213 -19.34 5.72 -0.27
N ILE A 214 -18.66 5.75 0.87
CA ILE A 214 -18.06 4.56 1.46
C ILE A 214 -19.23 3.75 2.01
N PRO A 215 -19.46 2.51 1.55
CA PRO A 215 -20.50 1.67 2.11
C PRO A 215 -20.24 1.46 3.61
N LEU A 216 -21.28 1.25 4.40
CA LEU A 216 -21.13 0.89 5.80
C LEU A 216 -20.51 -0.52 5.87
N VAL A 217 -19.20 -0.61 6.10
CA VAL A 217 -18.45 -1.87 6.13
C VAL A 217 -18.19 -2.31 7.57
N PHE A 218 -18.64 -3.51 7.92
CA PHE A 218 -18.28 -4.22 9.13
C PHE A 218 -17.14 -5.19 8.83
N VAL A 219 -16.04 -5.11 9.58
CA VAL A 219 -14.90 -6.01 9.40
C VAL A 219 -14.96 -7.13 10.44
N THR A 220 -15.12 -8.37 10.00
CA THR A 220 -15.12 -9.56 10.87
C THR A 220 -14.05 -10.57 10.45
N LYS A 221 -13.70 -11.55 11.30
CA LYS A 221 -12.81 -12.65 10.90
C LYS A 221 -13.55 -13.56 9.90
N TYR A 222 -12.84 -14.13 8.92
CA TYR A 222 -13.42 -15.13 8.02
C TYR A 222 -14.07 -16.27 8.83
N HIS A 223 -15.29 -16.66 8.44
CA HIS A 223 -16.01 -17.83 8.93
C HIS A 223 -16.74 -18.45 7.74
N PHE A 224 -16.61 -19.76 7.54
CA PHE A 224 -17.10 -20.43 6.33
C PHE A 224 -18.63 -20.29 6.17
N LEU A 225 -19.40 -20.37 7.28
CA LEU A 225 -20.84 -20.06 7.30
C LEU A 225 -21.21 -18.60 7.01
N LEU A 226 -20.29 -17.66 7.23
CA LEU A 226 -20.52 -16.25 6.90
C LEU A 226 -20.37 -15.97 5.40
N GLY A 227 -20.04 -16.97 4.57
CA GLY A 227 -19.97 -16.82 3.11
C GLY A 227 -21.26 -16.25 2.49
N ASN A 228 -22.41 -16.51 3.11
CA ASN A 228 -23.72 -16.02 2.67
C ASN A 228 -24.19 -14.74 3.39
N ILE A 229 -23.43 -14.19 4.35
CA ILE A 229 -23.90 -13.06 5.17
C ILE A 229 -24.22 -11.82 4.33
N ASN A 230 -23.39 -11.52 3.33
CA ASN A 230 -23.61 -10.40 2.43
C ASN A 230 -24.86 -10.58 1.56
N LYS A 231 -25.25 -11.82 1.26
CA LYS A 231 -26.50 -12.14 0.56
C LYS A 231 -27.72 -11.89 1.46
N SER A 232 -27.66 -12.30 2.72
CA SER A 232 -28.69 -12.04 3.74
C SER A 232 -28.86 -10.55 4.03
N LEU A 233 -27.77 -9.80 4.23
CA LEU A 233 -27.81 -8.36 4.44
C LEU A 233 -28.47 -7.64 3.25
N ARG A 234 -28.10 -8.00 2.01
CA ARG A 234 -28.72 -7.45 0.79
C ARG A 234 -30.19 -7.81 0.65
N LYS A 235 -30.60 -9.01 1.07
CA LYS A 235 -31.99 -9.49 1.02
C LYS A 235 -32.89 -8.62 1.91
N HIS A 236 -32.50 -8.37 3.16
CA HIS A 236 -33.29 -7.57 4.11
C HIS A 236 -33.13 -6.06 3.89
N TYR A 237 -32.01 -5.61 3.32
CA TYR A 237 -31.80 -4.21 2.96
C TYR A 237 -32.87 -3.67 1.99
N LYS A 238 -33.37 -4.51 1.08
CA LYS A 238 -34.50 -4.14 0.20
C LYS A 238 -35.77 -3.79 0.98
N LYS A 239 -35.99 -4.40 2.15
CA LYS A 239 -37.12 -4.08 3.03
C LYS A 239 -36.90 -2.75 3.75
N LEU A 240 -35.67 -2.49 4.20
CA LEU A 240 -35.26 -1.21 4.81
C LEU A 240 -35.46 -0.02 3.85
N LEU A 241 -35.18 -0.20 2.55
CA LEU A 241 -35.35 0.83 1.51
C LEU A 241 -36.80 1.19 1.15
N ARG A 242 -37.79 0.43 1.66
CA ARG A 242 -39.21 0.76 1.47
C ARG A 242 -39.58 2.06 2.20
N TYR A 243 -38.83 2.42 3.24
CA TYR A 243 -39.04 3.66 3.98
C TYR A 243 -38.23 4.82 3.40
N ALA A 244 -38.91 5.93 3.11
CA ALA A 244 -38.30 7.09 2.44
C ALA A 244 -37.15 7.71 3.25
N LYS A 245 -37.25 7.78 4.59
CA LYS A 245 -36.17 8.34 5.43
C LYS A 245 -34.94 7.42 5.47
N CYS A 246 -35.13 6.10 5.46
CA CYS A 246 -34.02 5.14 5.44
C CYS A 246 -33.24 5.16 4.12
N ARG A 247 -33.87 5.55 3.01
CA ARG A 247 -33.19 5.70 1.70
C ARG A 247 -32.13 6.80 1.71
N GLY A 248 -32.37 7.89 2.45
CA GLY A 248 -31.39 8.96 2.63
C GLY A 248 -30.28 8.62 3.63
N LEU A 249 -30.61 7.87 4.70
CA LEU A 249 -29.66 7.50 5.75
C LEU A 249 -28.74 6.32 5.38
N PHE A 250 -29.23 5.39 4.57
CA PHE A 250 -28.49 4.19 4.14
C PHE A 250 -28.44 4.12 2.61
N PRO A 251 -27.63 4.97 1.94
CA PRO A 251 -27.58 5.04 0.48
C PRO A 251 -27.03 3.76 -0.17
N ASN A 252 -26.18 3.03 0.54
CA ASN A 252 -25.60 1.76 0.12
C ASN A 252 -25.92 0.65 1.13
N PRO A 253 -26.05 -0.62 0.68
CA PRO A 253 -26.25 -1.73 1.59
C PRO A 253 -25.04 -1.87 2.52
N PRO A 254 -25.27 -2.18 3.81
CA PRO A 254 -24.18 -2.54 4.70
C PRO A 254 -23.49 -3.81 4.18
N MET A 255 -22.18 -3.85 4.31
CA MET A 255 -21.35 -4.95 3.85
C MET A 255 -20.53 -5.51 4.99
N VAL A 256 -20.33 -6.81 5.00
CA VAL A 256 -19.37 -7.47 5.88
C VAL A 256 -18.13 -7.80 5.05
N ALA A 257 -17.03 -7.15 5.38
CA ALA A 257 -15.71 -7.47 4.88
C ALA A 257 -15.04 -8.46 5.85
N LEU A 258 -14.28 -9.40 5.28
CA LEU A 258 -13.53 -10.36 6.07
C LEU A 258 -12.11 -9.84 6.26
N ARG A 259 -11.56 -9.96 7.47
CA ARG A 259 -10.16 -9.64 7.74
C ARG A 259 -9.29 -10.43 6.78
N ASN A 260 -8.47 -9.72 6.02
CA ASN A 260 -7.55 -10.35 5.10
C ASN A 260 -6.55 -11.22 5.86
N LEU A 261 -6.16 -12.35 5.27
CA LEU A 261 -5.07 -13.23 5.76
C LEU A 261 -3.80 -12.44 6.14
N LYS A 262 -3.57 -11.29 5.49
CA LYS A 262 -2.54 -10.29 5.84
C LYS A 262 -2.51 -9.90 7.31
N GLU A 263 -3.65 -9.59 7.93
CA GLU A 263 -3.69 -9.16 9.33
C GLU A 263 -3.45 -10.32 10.29
N ILE A 264 -3.88 -11.53 9.91
CA ILE A 264 -3.67 -12.76 10.68
C ILE A 264 -2.18 -13.16 10.65
N LEU A 265 -1.54 -13.09 9.48
CA LEU A 265 -0.14 -13.48 9.28
C LEU A 265 0.86 -12.43 9.79
N THR A 266 0.53 -11.13 9.73
CA THR A 266 1.43 -10.06 10.21
C THR A 266 1.35 -9.82 11.72
N SER A 267 0.27 -10.24 12.40
CA SER A 267 0.20 -10.21 13.87
C SER A 267 0.92 -11.39 14.53
N SER A 268 1.30 -12.41 13.76
CA SER A 268 1.94 -13.64 14.26
C SER A 268 3.48 -13.62 14.28
N VAL A 269 4.15 -12.50 14.00
CA VAL A 269 5.63 -12.46 13.91
C VAL A 269 6.25 -11.46 14.89
N VAL A 270 7.05 -12.06 15.80
CA VAL A 270 8.11 -11.53 16.69
C VAL A 270 7.70 -10.36 17.59
N LYS A 271 7.29 -10.71 18.83
CA LYS A 271 7.59 -9.86 19.99
C LYS A 271 9.13 -9.80 20.13
N PRO A 272 9.69 -8.63 20.50
CA PRO A 272 11.12 -8.47 20.70
C PRO A 272 11.70 -9.50 21.67
#